data_AF-A0A368ETW1-F1
#
_entry.id   AF-A0A368ETW1-F1
#
_cell.length_a   1.000
_cell.length_b   1.000
_cell.length_c   1.000
_cell.angle_alpha   90.00
_cell.angle_beta   90.00
_cell.angle_gamma   90.00
#
_symmetry.space_group_name_H-M   'P 1'
#
loop_
_entity.id
_entity.type
_entity.pdbx_description
1 polymer ?
#
loop_
_entity_poly.entity_id
_entity_poly.type
_entity_poly.pdbx_seq_one_letter_code
_entity_poly.pdbx_strand_id
1 'polypeptide(L)'
;MSEHHITPLKTYLAVAGTLLFLTAVTVWVSYFDFGSFNIVIAMGVASLKASIVALFFMHLLWDDKKNLTMFVMSLMFLGIFITITLLDTGFRGGVNSEVENPINNRASFYDSLPLTDSHGHPVDEHSSDHHGEDEDHH
;
A
#
# COMPACT_ATOMS: atom_id res chain seq x y z
N MET A 1 -11.07 -46.26 -23.48
CA MET A 1 -10.50 -46.40 -22.13
C MET A 1 -9.90 -45.04 -21.79
N SER A 2 -10.55 -44.28 -20.91
CA SER A 2 -10.16 -42.92 -20.55
C SER A 2 -8.93 -42.98 -19.65
N GLU A 3 -7.77 -42.69 -20.21
CA GLU A 3 -6.51 -42.56 -19.48
C GLU A 3 -6.59 -41.29 -18.62
N HIS A 4 -6.87 -41.50 -17.33
CA HIS A 4 -6.94 -40.44 -16.33
C HIS A 4 -5.51 -39.94 -16.11
N HIS A 5 -5.08 -38.91 -16.84
CA HIS A 5 -3.75 -38.28 -16.64
C HIS A 5 -3.79 -37.45 -15.36
N ILE A 6 -3.80 -38.14 -14.23
CA ILE A 6 -3.63 -37.54 -12.90
C ILE A 6 -2.22 -36.99 -12.86
N THR A 7 -2.08 -35.67 -12.89
CA THR A 7 -0.80 -34.99 -12.67
C THR A 7 -0.15 -35.58 -11.42
N PRO A 8 1.10 -36.06 -11.50
CA PRO A 8 1.70 -36.80 -10.40
C PRO A 8 1.81 -35.91 -9.17
N LEU A 9 1.45 -36.45 -8.01
CA LEU A 9 1.50 -35.76 -6.71
C LEU A 9 2.88 -35.15 -6.41
N LYS A 10 3.94 -35.73 -7.00
CA LYS A 10 5.32 -35.22 -6.97
C LYS A 10 5.44 -33.79 -7.51
N THR A 11 4.67 -33.43 -8.55
CA THR A 11 4.71 -32.08 -9.13
C THR A 11 4.17 -31.05 -8.16
N TYR A 12 3.03 -31.32 -7.50
CA TYR A 12 2.49 -30.41 -6.50
C TYR A 12 3.41 -30.25 -5.29
N LEU A 13 4.04 -31.34 -4.84
CA LEU A 13 5.03 -31.27 -3.74
C LEU A 13 6.27 -30.46 -4.14
N ALA A 14 6.77 -30.61 -5.38
CA ALA A 14 7.90 -29.83 -5.87
C ALA A 14 7.57 -28.33 -5.96
N VAL A 15 6.37 -28.00 -6.45
CA VAL A 15 5.88 -26.61 -6.49
C VAL A 15 5.70 -26.05 -5.08
N ALA A 16 5.11 -26.82 -4.16
CA ALA A 16 4.95 -26.42 -2.76
C ALA A 16 6.31 -26.13 -2.10
N GLY A 17 7.32 -26.99 -2.32
CA GLY A 17 8.68 -26.75 -1.86
C GLY A 17 9.30 -25.48 -2.46
N THR A 18 9.08 -25.26 -3.76
CA THR A 18 9.53 -24.04 -4.46
C THR A 18 8.88 -22.78 -3.87
N LEU A 19 7.57 -22.81 -3.58
CA LEU A 19 6.85 -21.69 -2.97
C LEU A 19 7.30 -21.41 -1.53
N LEU A 20 7.61 -22.45 -0.75
CA LEU A 20 8.19 -22.28 0.58
C LEU A 20 9.58 -21.64 0.49
N PHE A 21 10.42 -22.09 -0.44
CA PHE A 21 11.73 -21.49 -0.68
C PHE A 21 11.61 -20.01 -1.06
N LEU A 22 10.76 -19.66 -2.02
CA LEU A 22 10.51 -18.26 -2.39
C LEU A 22 9.99 -17.43 -1.20
N THR A 23 9.21 -18.04 -0.31
CA THR A 23 8.71 -17.36 0.89
C THR A 23 9.84 -17.09 1.89
N ALA A 24 10.74 -18.06 2.09
CA ALA A 24 11.96 -17.83 2.89
C ALA A 24 12.82 -16.72 2.27
N VAL A 25 12.93 -16.68 0.94
CA VAL A 25 13.62 -15.58 0.23
C VAL A 25 12.92 -14.24 0.48
N THR A 26 11.58 -14.15 0.45
CA THR A 26 10.89 -12.89 0.75
C THR A 26 11.13 -12.40 2.17
N VAL A 27 11.15 -13.32 3.15
CA VAL A 27 11.46 -12.98 4.54
C VAL A 27 12.90 -12.54 4.65
N TRP A 28 13.84 -13.23 4.00
CA TRP A 28 15.24 -12.85 3.97
C TRP A 28 15.45 -11.46 3.35
N VAL A 29 14.85 -11.20 2.18
CA VAL A 29 14.87 -9.88 1.53
C VAL A 29 14.30 -8.79 2.45
N SER A 30 13.29 -9.09 3.27
CA SER A 30 12.74 -8.10 4.20
C SER A 30 13.70 -7.68 5.33
N TYR A 31 14.73 -8.49 5.62
CA TYR A 31 15.76 -8.14 6.59
C TYR A 31 16.91 -7.32 6.00
N PHE A 32 17.06 -7.29 4.67
CA PHE A 32 18.10 -6.53 4.00
C PHE A 32 17.51 -5.25 3.41
N ASP A 33 18.09 -4.11 3.79
CA ASP A 33 17.70 -2.82 3.24
C ASP A 33 18.52 -2.51 1.97
N PHE A 34 17.90 -2.72 0.82
CA PHE A 34 18.41 -2.35 -0.50
C PHE A 34 18.05 -0.89 -0.88
N GLY A 35 17.56 -0.09 0.07
CA GLY A 35 17.15 1.29 -0.12
C GLY A 35 15.98 1.40 -1.11
N SER A 36 16.15 2.21 -2.16
CA SER A 36 15.11 2.44 -3.18
C SER A 36 14.70 1.18 -3.95
N PHE A 37 15.55 0.15 -3.98
CA PHE A 37 15.26 -1.10 -4.71
C PHE A 37 14.43 -2.10 -3.91
N ASN A 38 14.18 -1.87 -2.62
CA ASN A 38 13.39 -2.78 -1.78
C ASN A 38 12.04 -3.11 -2.40
N ILE A 39 11.30 -2.08 -2.85
CA ILE A 39 9.97 -2.27 -3.42
C ILE A 39 10.02 -3.05 -4.73
N VAL A 40 11.03 -2.79 -5.57
CA VAL A 40 11.19 -3.45 -6.86
C VAL A 40 11.51 -4.92 -6.68
N ILE A 41 12.43 -5.24 -5.76
CA ILE A 41 12.81 -6.62 -5.44
C ILE A 41 11.62 -7.35 -4.79
N ALA A 42 10.97 -6.74 -3.80
CA ALA A 42 9.81 -7.32 -3.13
C ALA A 42 8.67 -7.63 -4.12
N MET A 43 8.34 -6.68 -5.01
CA MET A 43 7.34 -6.87 -6.06
C MET A 43 7.76 -7.93 -7.08
N GLY A 44 9.04 -8.00 -7.43
CA GLY A 44 9.58 -9.02 -8.32
C GLY A 44 9.42 -10.43 -7.76
N VAL A 45 9.83 -10.65 -6.51
CA VAL A 45 9.70 -11.96 -5.85
C VAL A 45 8.22 -12.32 -5.64
N ALA A 46 7.39 -11.36 -5.25
CA ALA A 46 5.95 -11.56 -5.12
C ALA A 46 5.29 -11.97 -6.46
N SER A 47 5.66 -11.31 -7.56
CA SER A 47 5.15 -11.62 -8.90
C SER A 47 5.59 -12.99 -9.38
N LEU A 48 6.83 -13.40 -9.09
CA LEU A 48 7.32 -14.73 -9.40
C LEU A 48 6.54 -15.80 -8.62
N LYS A 49 6.34 -15.60 -7.32
CA LYS A 49 5.53 -16.49 -6.48
C LYS A 49 4.10 -16.62 -7.04
N ALA A 50 3.46 -15.50 -7.38
CA ALA A 50 2.12 -15.50 -7.96
C ALA A 50 2.07 -16.23 -9.31
N SER A 51 3.08 -16.07 -10.15
CA SER A 51 3.17 -16.74 -11.46
C SER A 51 3.25 -18.26 -11.30
N ILE A 52 4.06 -18.76 -10.36
CA ILE A 52 4.14 -20.21 -10.07
C ILE A 52 2.79 -20.73 -9.56
N VAL A 53 2.12 -19.99 -8.67
CA VAL A 53 0.78 -20.38 -8.19
C VAL A 53 -0.21 -20.42 -9.35
N ALA A 54 -0.23 -19.41 -10.21
CA ALA A 54 -1.14 -19.37 -11.36
C ALA A 54 -0.87 -20.53 -12.33
N LEU A 55 0.39 -20.77 -12.71
CA LEU A 55 0.74 -21.81 -13.68
C LEU A 55 0.38 -23.22 -13.19
N PHE A 56 0.61 -23.52 -11.90
CA PHE A 56 0.51 -24.88 -11.38
C PHE A 56 -0.79 -25.14 -10.59
N PHE A 57 -1.19 -24.25 -9.68
CA PHE A 57 -2.37 -24.45 -8.82
C PHE A 57 -3.67 -23.98 -9.45
N MET A 58 -3.63 -22.97 -10.32
CA MET A 58 -4.79 -22.62 -11.14
C MET A 58 -4.88 -23.47 -12.41
N HIS A 59 -4.01 -24.48 -12.56
CA HIS A 59 -3.90 -25.34 -13.74
C HIS A 59 -3.68 -24.61 -15.07
N LEU A 60 -3.19 -23.37 -15.07
CA LEU A 60 -3.02 -22.59 -16.31
C LEU A 60 -2.15 -23.27 -17.37
N LEU A 61 -1.18 -24.08 -16.93
CA LEU A 61 -0.27 -24.81 -17.83
C LEU A 61 -0.90 -26.07 -18.44
N TRP A 62 -1.84 -26.72 -17.76
CA TRP A 62 -2.41 -28.02 -18.17
C TRP A 62 -3.87 -27.96 -18.60
N ASP A 63 -4.58 -26.89 -18.25
CA ASP A 63 -5.99 -26.71 -18.53
C ASP A 63 -6.23 -25.95 -19.85
N ASP A 64 -7.49 -25.86 -20.26
CA ASP A 64 -7.90 -25.19 -21.49
C ASP A 64 -7.48 -23.71 -21.52
N LYS A 65 -7.16 -23.22 -22.73
CA LYS A 65 -6.77 -21.81 -23.02
C LYS A 65 -7.76 -20.75 -22.53
N LYS A 66 -8.98 -21.16 -22.16
CA LYS A 66 -10.01 -20.30 -21.56
C LYS A 66 -9.56 -19.73 -20.22
N ASN A 67 -8.94 -20.54 -19.36
CA ASN A 67 -8.47 -20.08 -18.05
C ASN A 67 -7.35 -19.04 -18.19
N LEU A 68 -6.42 -19.25 -19.15
CA LEU A 68 -5.39 -18.28 -19.50
C LEU A 68 -5.99 -16.96 -19.98
N THR A 69 -6.99 -17.02 -20.85
CA THR A 69 -7.64 -15.81 -21.38
C THR A 69 -8.35 -15.04 -20.27
N MET A 70 -9.09 -15.73 -19.40
CA MET A 70 -9.76 -15.12 -18.25
C MET A 70 -8.78 -14.50 -17.26
N PHE A 71 -7.66 -15.18 -16.98
CA PHE A 71 -6.61 -14.69 -16.11
C PHE A 71 -5.96 -13.41 -16.67
N VAL A 72 -5.57 -13.42 -17.94
CA VAL A 72 -4.97 -12.24 -18.60
C VAL A 72 -5.96 -11.08 -18.66
N MET A 73 -7.23 -11.33 -18.96
CA MET A 73 -8.28 -10.31 -18.94
C MET A 73 -8.45 -9.72 -17.53
N SER A 74 -8.50 -10.56 -16.50
CA SER A 74 -8.54 -10.12 -15.10
C SER A 74 -7.34 -9.23 -14.75
N LEU A 75 -6.12 -9.65 -15.12
CA LEU A 75 -4.90 -8.88 -14.88
C LEU A 75 -4.90 -7.54 -15.64
N MET A 76 -5.39 -7.53 -16.87
CA MET A 76 -5.54 -6.31 -17.67
C MET A 76 -6.51 -5.33 -17.01
N PHE A 77 -7.70 -5.80 -16.62
CA PHE A 77 -8.69 -4.97 -15.93
C PHE A 77 -8.18 -4.47 -14.58
N LEU A 78 -7.48 -5.32 -13.81
CA LEU A 78 -6.83 -4.92 -12.56
C LEU A 78 -5.77 -3.83 -12.80
N GLY A 79 -4.93 -4.00 -13.82
CA GLY A 79 -3.90 -3.01 -14.17
C GLY A 79 -4.51 -1.67 -14.58
N ILE A 80 -5.58 -1.68 -15.37
CA ILE A 80 -6.34 -0.47 -15.74
C ILE A 80 -6.93 0.18 -14.49
N PHE A 81 -7.59 -0.61 -13.62
CA PHE A 81 -8.19 -0.10 -12.40
C PHE A 81 -7.16 0.56 -11.49
N ILE A 82 -6.05 -0.12 -11.19
CA ILE A 82 -4.96 0.43 -10.38
C ILE A 82 -4.41 1.71 -11.00
N THR A 83 -4.17 1.72 -12.32
CA THR A 83 -3.64 2.89 -13.02
C THR A 83 -4.59 4.07 -12.89
N ILE A 84 -5.88 3.89 -13.16
CA ILE A 84 -6.88 4.95 -13.02
C ILE A 84 -6.95 5.43 -11.57
N THR A 85 -6.94 4.54 -10.58
CA THR A 85 -6.97 4.92 -9.14
C THR A 85 -5.73 5.72 -8.73
N LEU A 86 -4.56 5.35 -9.22
CA LEU A 86 -3.32 6.08 -8.96
C LEU A 86 -3.32 7.46 -9.63
N LEU A 87 -3.81 7.55 -10.87
CA LEU A 87 -3.97 8.82 -11.57
C LEU A 87 -5.00 9.71 -10.86
N ASP A 88 -6.15 9.17 -10.48
CA ASP A 88 -7.17 9.88 -9.71
C ASP A 88 -6.57 10.44 -8.41
N THR A 89 -5.92 9.59 -7.61
CA THR A 89 -5.26 10.02 -6.36
C THR A 89 -4.21 11.11 -6.62
N GLY A 90 -3.41 10.98 -7.68
CA GLY A 90 -2.35 11.92 -8.02
C GLY A 90 -2.85 13.29 -8.49
N PHE A 91 -3.97 13.34 -9.22
CA PHE A 91 -4.53 14.60 -9.75
C PHE A 91 -5.63 15.21 -8.88
N ARG A 92 -6.23 14.44 -7.96
CA ARG A 92 -7.36 14.90 -7.13
C ARG A 92 -7.01 16.09 -6.25
N GLY A 93 -5.77 16.21 -5.79
CA GLY A 93 -5.29 17.36 -5.01
C GLY A 93 -5.31 18.67 -5.79
N GLY A 94 -4.89 18.66 -7.06
CA GLY A 94 -4.84 19.87 -7.89
C GLY A 94 -6.21 20.37 -8.40
N VAL A 95 -7.24 19.53 -8.38
CA VAL A 95 -8.61 19.91 -8.77
C VAL A 95 -9.44 20.35 -7.57
N ASN A 96 -9.21 19.76 -6.39
CA ASN A 96 -9.91 20.09 -5.16
C ASN A 96 -8.96 20.81 -4.20
N SER A 97 -8.71 22.11 -4.40
CA SER A 97 -7.86 22.91 -3.49
C SER A 97 -8.38 22.96 -2.04
N GLU A 98 -9.66 22.67 -1.81
CA GLU A 98 -10.30 22.50 -0.48
C GLU A 98 -9.90 21.19 0.23
N VAL A 99 -9.36 20.22 -0.52
CA VAL A 99 -8.86 18.91 0.00
C VAL A 99 -7.33 18.89 0.05
N GLU A 100 -6.66 19.79 -0.68
CA GLU A 100 -5.21 20.01 -0.60
C GLU A 100 -4.79 20.52 0.79
N ASN A 101 -5.69 21.26 1.45
CA ASN A 101 -5.55 21.71 2.83
C ASN A 101 -6.48 20.90 3.75
N PRO A 102 -6.13 20.69 5.03
CA PRO A 102 -7.07 20.09 5.98
C PRO A 102 -8.35 20.96 6.05
N ILE A 103 -9.53 20.31 6.08
CA ILE A 103 -10.87 20.94 6.19
C ILE A 103 -10.97 21.93 7.38
N ASN A 104 -10.03 21.84 8.32
CA ASN A 104 -9.76 22.79 9.38
C ASN A 104 -8.46 23.54 9.06
N ASN A 105 -8.59 24.74 8.48
CA ASN A 105 -7.65 25.85 8.68
C ASN A 105 -8.32 26.79 9.70
N ARG A 106 -8.71 26.22 10.85
CA ARG A 106 -9.07 26.98 12.05
C ARG A 106 -9.08 26.17 13.36
N ALA A 107 -8.29 26.43 14.38
CA ALA A 107 -7.05 27.18 14.62
C ALA A 107 -6.68 28.48 13.81
N SER A 108 -7.61 29.29 13.28
CA SER A 108 -7.33 30.38 12.30
C SER A 108 -8.57 31.25 12.03
N PHE A 109 -9.78 30.68 11.99
CA PHE A 109 -11.03 31.45 12.16
C PHE A 109 -11.23 31.88 13.62
N TYR A 110 -10.64 31.14 14.57
CA TYR A 110 -10.53 31.58 15.96
C TYR A 110 -9.70 32.86 16.09
N ASP A 111 -8.74 33.12 15.19
CA ASP A 111 -7.95 34.36 15.18
C ASP A 111 -8.80 35.62 14.91
N SER A 112 -10.00 35.45 14.37
CA SER A 112 -10.91 36.57 14.04
C SER A 112 -12.04 36.79 15.04
N LEU A 113 -12.17 35.91 16.04
CA LEU A 113 -13.15 36.06 17.11
C LEU A 113 -12.46 36.70 18.32
N PRO A 114 -13.16 37.52 19.12
CA PRO A 114 -12.64 37.90 20.43
C PRO A 114 -12.44 36.60 21.21
N LEU A 115 -11.19 36.16 21.31
CA LEU A 115 -10.83 34.92 21.97
C LEU A 115 -11.40 35.00 23.39
N THR A 116 -12.01 33.92 23.84
CA THR A 116 -12.44 33.78 25.22
C THR A 116 -11.71 32.55 25.76
N ASP A 117 -11.16 32.62 26.96
CA ASP A 117 -10.40 31.51 27.54
C ASP A 117 -11.32 30.27 27.76
N SER A 118 -10.74 29.15 28.19
CA SER A 118 -11.52 27.93 28.47
C SER A 118 -12.57 28.10 29.58
N HIS A 119 -12.62 29.27 30.24
CA HIS A 119 -13.56 29.67 31.27
C HIS A 119 -14.60 30.71 30.79
N GLY A 120 -14.56 31.16 29.54
CA GLY A 120 -15.55 32.04 28.96
C GLY A 120 -15.24 33.54 29.09
N HIS A 121 -14.02 33.92 29.47
CA HIS A 121 -13.61 35.32 29.65
C HIS A 121 -12.83 35.86 28.44
N PRO A 122 -13.16 37.08 27.95
CA PRO A 122 -12.50 37.65 26.77
C PRO A 122 -11.01 37.83 27.03
N VAL A 123 -10.19 37.33 26.11
CA VAL A 123 -8.74 37.41 26.11
C VAL A 123 -8.37 38.79 25.59
N ASP A 124 -8.20 39.70 26.52
CA ASP A 124 -7.63 41.02 26.32
C ASP A 124 -6.15 40.90 25.93
N GLU A 125 -5.75 41.67 24.91
CA GLU A 125 -4.48 41.61 24.17
C GLU A 125 -3.22 41.93 25.01
N HIS A 126 -3.34 41.99 26.34
CA HIS A 126 -2.26 42.36 27.27
C HIS A 126 -1.65 41.18 28.04
N SER A 127 -1.87 39.94 27.59
CA SER A 127 -1.31 38.73 28.22
C SER A 127 -0.27 38.04 27.34
N SER A 128 0.72 38.80 26.87
CA SER A 128 2.02 38.25 26.50
C SER A 128 3.13 39.12 27.07
N ASP A 129 3.10 39.28 28.39
CA ASP A 129 4.30 39.60 29.16
C ASP A 129 4.37 38.65 30.36
N HIS A 130 5.51 37.97 30.47
CA HIS A 130 6.02 37.22 31.62
C HIS A 130 5.47 35.81 31.90
N HIS A 131 6.28 34.81 31.50
CA HIS A 131 6.97 33.82 32.35
C HIS A 131 7.04 32.48 31.61
N GLY A 132 8.18 31.86 31.34
CA GLY A 132 9.57 32.14 31.62
C GLY A 132 10.36 31.02 30.95
N GLU A 133 11.46 31.38 30.30
CA GLU A 133 12.55 30.45 30.02
C GLU A 133 13.07 29.94 31.38
N ASP A 134 13.09 28.63 31.58
CA ASP A 134 13.88 27.98 32.63
C ASP A 134 14.42 26.65 32.08
N GLU A 135 15.39 26.75 31.17
CA GLU A 135 16.56 25.87 31.12
C GLU A 135 17.75 26.84 31.30
N ASP A 136 18.55 26.81 32.39
CA ASP A 136 19.73 25.96 32.54
C ASP A 136 20.33 26.07 33.98
N HIS A 137 21.08 25.03 34.40
CA HIS A 137 22.14 24.99 35.45
C HIS A 137 21.81 24.53 36.88
N HIS A 138 21.88 23.20 37.11
CA HIS A 138 22.69 22.44 38.10
C HIS A 138 22.03 21.14 38.58
#